data_AF-A0A8J5NEB5-F1
#
_entry.id   AF-A0A8J5NEB5-F1
#
_cell.length_a   1.000
_cell.length_b   1.000
_cell.length_c   1.000
_cell.angle_alpha   90.00
_cell.angle_beta   90.00
_cell.angle_gamma   90.00
#
_symmetry.space_group_name_H-M   'P 1'
#
loop_
_entity.id
_entity.type
_entity.pdbx_description
1 polymer ?
#
loop_
_entity_poly.entity_id
_entity_poly.type
_entity_poly.pdbx_seq_one_letter_code
_entity_poly.pdbx_strand_id
1 'polypeptide(L)' 'MFLLEDASGDGHVDIDEYVALYTALGLTAAQCREAFRRVQKEDAGEVTKEKFDELWEQYFHSENIDAPGNYIFGKFDF' A
#
# COMPACT_ATOMS: atom_id res chain seq x y z
N MET A 1 -5.42 9.47 4.47
CA MET A 1 -5.44 8.11 3.89
C MET A 1 -4.80 7.11 4.81
N PHE A 2 -3.57 7.35 5.27
CA PHE A 2 -2.88 6.47 6.23
C PHE A 2 -3.75 5.94 7.39
N LEU A 3 -4.45 6.81 8.13
CA LEU A 3 -5.33 6.40 9.25
C LEU A 3 -6.53 5.52 8.86
N LEU A 4 -6.85 5.41 7.57
CA LEU A 4 -7.88 4.50 7.07
C LEU A 4 -7.29 3.11 6.79
N GLU A 5 -6.01 3.06 6.42
CA GLU A 5 -5.25 1.83 6.19
C GLU A 5 -4.71 1.26 7.50
N ASP A 6 -4.23 2.10 8.42
CA ASP A 6 -3.85 1.76 9.79
C ASP A 6 -5.12 1.69 10.67
N ALA A 7 -5.82 0.56 10.57
CA ALA A 7 -7.07 0.33 11.29
C ALA A 7 -6.82 -0.01 12.76
N SER A 8 -5.66 -0.57 13.07
CA SER A 8 -5.22 -0.90 14.43
C SER A 8 -4.78 0.33 15.23
N GLY A 9 -4.32 1.38 14.55
CA GLY A 9 -3.80 2.61 15.16
C GLY A 9 -2.40 2.44 15.76
N ASP A 10 -1.63 1.45 15.28
CA ASP A 10 -0.30 1.13 15.79
C ASP A 10 0.83 1.93 15.11
N GLY A 11 0.47 2.79 14.15
CA GLY A 11 1.38 3.66 13.41
C GLY A 11 2.02 2.97 12.21
N HIS A 12 1.57 1.77 11.86
CA HIS A 12 2.03 0.97 10.74
C HIS A 12 0.82 0.42 9.96
N VAL A 13 1.04 0.03 8.71
CA VAL A 13 0.05 -0.72 7.93
C VAL A 13 0.61 -2.11 7.68
N ASP A 14 -0.08 -3.13 8.17
CA ASP A 14 0.28 -4.52 7.93
C ASP A 14 -0.43 -5.09 6.68
N ILE A 15 -0.05 -6.32 6.30
CA ILE A 15 -0.61 -6.97 5.12
C ILE A 15 -2.09 -7.33 5.28
N ASP A 16 -2.55 -7.61 6.49
CA ASP A 16 -3.92 -8.01 6.77
C ASP A 16 -4.86 -6.81 6.75
N GLU A 17 -4.45 -5.67 7.31
CA GLU A 17 -5.13 -4.38 7.22
C GLU A 17 -5.27 -3.93 5.77
N TYR A 18 -4.17 -3.99 5.02
CA TYR A 18 -4.16 -3.67 3.60
C TYR A 18 -5.11 -4.58 2.81
N VAL A 19 -5.01 -5.90 2.99
CA VAL A 19 -5.89 -6.86 2.31
C VAL A 19 -7.35 -6.64 2.70
N ALA A 20 -7.65 -6.39 3.98
CA ALA A 20 -9.02 -6.17 4.45
C ALA A 20 -9.66 -4.93 3.79
N LEU A 21 -8.93 -3.81 3.73
CA LEU A 21 -9.44 -2.59 3.12
C LEU A 21 -9.68 -2.75 1.61
N TYR A 22 -8.67 -3.24 0.89
CA TYR A 22 -8.75 -3.30 -0.58
C TYR A 22 -9.65 -4.43 -1.08
N THR A 23 -9.81 -5.51 -0.31
CA THR A 23 -10.84 -6.52 -0.63
C THR A 23 -12.25 -5.98 -0.45
N ALA A 24 -12.50 -5.14 0.56
CA ALA A 24 -13.77 -4.44 0.71
C ALA A 24 -14.06 -3.46 -0.45
N LEU A 25 -13.00 -2.93 -1.09
CA LEU A 25 -13.08 -2.10 -2.29
C LEU A 25 -13.19 -2.89 -3.61
N GLY A 26 -13.20 -4.22 -3.55
CA GLY A 26 -13.45 -5.10 -4.70
C GLY A 26 -12.21 -5.75 -5.32
N LEU A 27 -11.03 -5.60 -4.73
CA LEU A 27 -9.83 -6.32 -5.18
C LEU A 27 -9.81 -7.75 -4.65
N THR A 28 -9.09 -8.64 -5.35
CA THR A 28 -8.82 -9.97 -4.82
C THR A 28 -7.68 -9.91 -3.80
N ALA A 29 -7.76 -10.74 -2.76
CA ALA A 29 -6.70 -10.81 -1.76
C ALA A 29 -5.32 -11.18 -2.36
N ALA A 30 -5.30 -11.89 -3.50
CA ALA A 30 -4.06 -12.18 -4.21
C ALA A 30 -3.43 -10.92 -4.82
N GLN A 31 -4.22 -10.05 -5.44
CA GLN A 31 -3.76 -8.76 -5.96
C GLN A 31 -3.26 -7.85 -4.84
N CYS A 32 -4.00 -7.78 -3.73
CA CYS A 32 -3.61 -6.98 -2.57
C CYS A 32 -2.25 -7.42 -2.02
N ARG A 33 -2.03 -8.73 -1.83
CA ARG A 33 -0.75 -9.25 -1.33
C ARG A 33 0.42 -8.96 -2.27
N GLU A 34 0.21 -9.03 -3.58
CA GLU A 34 1.25 -8.71 -4.55
C GLU A 34 1.56 -7.21 -4.60
N ALA A 35 0.54 -6.35 -4.51
CA ALA A 35 0.71 -4.91 -4.41
C ALA A 35 1.49 -4.56 -3.13
N PHE A 36 1.06 -5.09 -1.99
CA PHE A 36 1.72 -4.87 -0.70
C PHE A 36 3.19 -5.28 -0.70
N ARG A 37 3.52 -6.43 -1.32
CA ARG A 37 4.92 -6.86 -1.49
C ARG A 37 5.76 -5.82 -2.26
N ARG A 38 5.19 -5.16 -3.27
CA ARG A 38 5.90 -4.13 -4.07
C ARG A 38 6.06 -2.83 -3.31
N VAL A 39 5.04 -2.45 -2.54
CA VAL A 39 5.06 -1.28 -1.65
C VAL A 39 6.14 -1.41 -0.58
N GLN A 40 6.26 -2.59 0.02
CA GLN A 40 7.12 -2.86 1.17
C GLN A 40 8.62 -2.98 0.86
N LYS A 41 8.98 -3.26 -0.40
CA LYS A 41 10.35 -3.34 -0.96
C LYS A 41 11.48 -3.50 0.09
N GLU A 42 11.84 -4.74 0.36
CA GLU A 42 12.94 -5.20 1.25
C GLU A 42 12.81 -4.95 2.77
N ASP A 43 11.87 -4.13 3.25
CA ASP A 43 11.72 -3.90 4.70
C ASP A 43 10.67 -4.80 5.35
N ALA A 44 10.92 -5.18 6.59
CA ALA A 44 10.24 -6.27 7.27
C ALA A 44 8.75 -5.99 7.55
N GLY A 45 7.83 -6.65 6.84
CA GLY A 45 6.48 -6.98 7.32
C GLY A 45 5.44 -5.85 7.40
N GLU A 46 5.87 -4.60 7.61
CA GLU A 46 5.01 -3.45 7.89
C GLU A 46 5.38 -2.21 7.05
N VAL A 47 4.42 -1.33 6.78
CA VAL A 47 4.63 -0.02 6.15
C VAL A 47 4.47 1.06 7.21
N THR A 48 5.57 1.68 7.63
CA THR A 48 5.52 2.80 8.58
C THR A 48 4.84 4.02 7.96
N LYS A 49 4.41 4.96 8.81
CA LYS A 49 3.85 6.24 8.33
C LYS A 49 4.82 7.01 7.43
N GLU A 50 6.10 7.07 7.77
CA GLU A 50 7.11 7.76 6.95
C GLU A 50 7.23 7.12 5.58
N LYS A 51 7.23 5.77 5.53
CA LYS A 51 7.28 5.03 4.27
C LYS A 51 6.04 5.29 3.44
N PHE A 52 4.87 5.30 4.07
CA PHE A 52 3.61 5.63 3.42
C PHE A 52 3.63 7.02 2.79
N ASP A 53 4.17 8.03 3.48
CA ASP A 53 4.25 9.38 2.95
C ASP A 53 5.18 9.47 1.73
N GLU A 54 6.29 8.72 1.68
CA GLU A 54 7.15 8.60 0.47
C GLU A 54 6.40 7.95 -0.71
N LEU A 55 5.67 6.88 -0.43
CA LEU A 55 4.90 6.15 -1.42
C LEU A 55 3.74 7.01 -1.96
N TRP A 56 3.15 7.84 -1.09
CA TRP A 56 2.11 8.80 -1.44
C TRP A 56 2.62 9.85 -2.41
N GLU A 57 3.80 10.43 -2.12
CA GLU A 57 4.47 11.36 -3.03
C GLU A 57 4.78 10.70 -4.38
N GLN A 58 5.26 9.45 -4.37
CA GLN A 58 5.49 8.71 -5.62
C GLN A 58 4.20 8.48 -6.42
N TYR A 59 3.09 8.17 -5.75
CA TYR A 59 1.81 7.96 -6.43
C TYR A 59 1.34 9.20 -7.20
N PHE A 60 1.51 10.40 -6.62
CA PHE A 60 1.07 11.65 -7.26
C PHE A 60 2.09 12.26 -8.23
N HIS A 61 3.38 12.06 -8.00
CA HIS A 61 4.44 12.81 -8.70
C HIS A 61 5.40 11.94 -9.51
N SER A 62 5.37 10.61 -9.36
CA SER A 62 6.29 9.76 -10.12
C SER A 62 5.81 9.57 -11.56
N GLU A 63 6.71 9.80 -12.51
CA GLU A 63 6.52 9.39 -13.91
C GLU A 63 6.97 7.95 -14.16
N ASN A 64 7.52 7.27 -13.13
CA ASN A 64 7.96 5.89 -13.24
C ASN A 64 6.76 4.95 -13.02
N ILE A 65 6.36 4.23 -14.06
CA ILE A 65 5.26 3.25 -14.02
C ILE A 65 5.50 2.09 -13.03
N ASP A 66 6.77 1.81 -12.71
CA ASP A 66 7.16 0.76 -11.78
C ASP A 66 7.47 1.29 -10.37
N ALA A 67 7.15 2.56 -10.08
CA ALA A 67 7.32 3.13 -8.75
C ALA A 67 6.50 2.35 -7.71
N PRO A 68 7.07 1.99 -6.55
CA PRO A 68 6.34 1.35 -5.44
C PRO A 68 5.07 2.09 -5.03
N GLY A 69 5.08 3.44 -5.08
CA GLY A 69 3.91 4.27 -4.79
C GLY A 69 2.68 3.96 -5.67
N ASN A 70 2.88 3.49 -6.90
CA ASN A 70 1.79 3.12 -7.82
C ASN A 70 0.94 1.96 -7.31
N TYR A 71 1.45 1.23 -6.32
CA TYR A 71 0.79 0.08 -5.72
C TYR A 71 0.12 0.41 -4.39
N ILE A 72 0.14 1.67 -3.92
CA ILE A 72 -0.53 2.06 -2.66
C ILE A 72 -2.01 1.63 -2.68
N PHE A 73 -2.72 1.77 -3.80
CA PHE A 73 -4.14 1.41 -3.91
C PHE A 73 -4.41 0.04 -4.54
N GLY A 74 -3.45 -0.88 -4.54
CA GLY A 74 -3.69 -2.27 -4.93
C GLY A 74 -3.61 -2.55 -6.44
N LYS A 75 -3.11 -1.58 -7.21
CA LYS A 75 -3.00 -1.58 -8.69
C LYS A 75 -4.37 -1.59 -9.37
N PHE A 76 -4.73 -0.45 -9.96
CA PHE A 76 -5.74 -0.36 -11.00
C PHE A 76 -5.01 -0.11 -12.32
N ASP A 77 -5.41 -0.78 -13.39
CA ASP A 77 -4.86 -0.53 -14.72
C ASP A 77 -4.88 0.98 -15.02
N PHE A 78 -3.76 1.51 -15.51
CA PHE A 78 -3.59 2.91 -15.90
C PHE A 78 -4.08 3.13 -17.33
#